data_AF-A0A952P9S1-F1
#
_entry.id   AF-A0A952P9S1-F1
#
_cell.length_a   1.000
_cell.length_b   1.000
_cell.length_c   1.000
_cell.angle_alpha   90.00
_cell.angle_beta   90.00
_cell.angle_gamma   90.00
#
_symmetry.space_group_name_H-M   'P 1'
#
loop_
_entity.id
_entity.type
_entity.pdbx_description
1 polymer ?
#
loop_
_entity_poly.entity_id
_entity_poly.type
_entity_poly.pdbx_seq_one_letter_code
_entity_poly.pdbx_strand_id
1 'polypeptide(L)'
;MQKLSEAVLLERQADVVALENELNELRASKISLIPEFYNKIIALAKDIRGLYREKKITTYTVGTWAENRDCLWNIAGKIDIYSDPFMWPKIWQGNTDQIRNPDIIFPGQVLQIPAKGPKSSDELKAERKYWRMKKEAQAENAQAGGVQ
;
A
#
# COMPACT_ATOMS: atom_id res chain seq x y z
N MET A 1 -9.15 -9.75 -0.74
CA MET A 1 -8.15 -10.71 -0.25
C MET A 1 -8.78 -11.56 0.84
N GLN A 2 -8.72 -12.87 0.72
CA GLN A 2 -9.27 -13.80 1.72
C GLN A 2 -8.37 -13.73 2.96
N LYS A 3 -8.93 -13.38 4.14
CA LYS A 3 -8.20 -13.46 5.40
C LYS A 3 -7.83 -14.93 5.64
N LEU A 4 -6.54 -15.22 5.81
CA LEU A 4 -6.10 -16.56 6.21
C LEU A 4 -6.77 -16.94 7.53
N SER A 5 -7.11 -18.22 7.69
CA SER A 5 -7.68 -18.70 8.95
C SER A 5 -6.68 -18.53 10.08
N GLU A 6 -7.19 -18.28 11.29
CA GLU A 6 -6.38 -18.03 12.49
C GLU A 6 -5.37 -19.16 12.76
N ALA A 7 -5.77 -20.41 12.48
CA ALA A 7 -4.89 -21.58 12.57
C ALA A 7 -3.68 -21.49 11.62
N VAL A 8 -3.89 -21.07 10.36
CA VAL A 8 -2.80 -20.92 9.39
C VAL A 8 -1.91 -19.75 9.76
N LEU A 9 -2.46 -18.67 10.33
CA LEU A 9 -1.65 -17.56 10.82
C LEU A 9 -0.71 -17.98 11.95
N LEU A 10 -1.20 -18.81 12.88
CA LEU A 10 -0.41 -19.31 14.00
C LEU A 10 0.74 -20.22 13.53
N GLU A 11 0.47 -21.12 12.60
CA GLU A 11 1.47 -21.99 11.97
C GLU A 11 2.59 -21.17 11.31
N ARG A 12 2.21 -20.15 10.53
CA ARG A 12 3.19 -19.26 9.88
C ARG A 12 4.01 -18.46 10.87
N GLN A 13 3.42 -18.04 11.99
CA GLN A 13 4.17 -17.37 13.06
C GLN A 13 5.20 -18.30 13.71
N ALA A 14 4.83 -19.56 13.94
CA ALA A 14 5.74 -20.58 14.48
C ALA A 14 6.93 -20.84 13.54
N ASP A 15 6.70 -20.92 12.23
CA ASP A 15 7.77 -21.07 11.23
C ASP A 15 8.77 -19.92 11.28
N VAL A 16 8.30 -18.67 11.40
CA VAL A 16 9.20 -17.50 11.47
C VAL A 16 10.03 -17.50 12.75
N VAL A 17 9.44 -17.90 13.88
CA VAL A 17 10.17 -18.04 15.16
C VAL A 17 11.23 -19.14 15.06
N ALA A 18 10.92 -20.28 14.42
CA ALA A 18 11.89 -21.35 14.20
C ALA A 18 13.08 -20.89 13.35
N LEU A 19 12.81 -20.16 12.25
CA LEU A 19 13.85 -19.57 11.39
C LEU A 19 14.71 -18.55 12.13
N GLU A 20 14.13 -17.77 13.04
CA GLU A 20 14.85 -16.81 13.87
C GLU A 20 15.81 -17.50 14.85
N ASN A 21 15.38 -18.62 15.44
CA ASN A 21 16.23 -19.45 16.30
C ASN A 21 17.39 -20.07 15.50
N GLU A 22 17.11 -20.64 14.32
CA GLU A 22 18.15 -21.20 13.44
C GLU A 22 19.15 -20.13 13.00
N LEU A 23 18.68 -18.91 12.68
CA LEU A 23 19.55 -17.78 12.35
C LEU A 23 20.41 -17.34 13.56
N ASN A 24 19.87 -17.37 14.78
CA ASN A 24 20.64 -17.07 15.99
C ASN A 24 21.71 -18.13 16.27
N GLU A 25 21.43 -19.42 16.02
CA GLU A 25 22.42 -20.49 16.10
C GLU A 25 23.52 -20.34 15.04
N LEU A 26 23.14 -20.01 13.80
CA LEU A 26 24.09 -19.72 12.72
C LEU A 26 24.97 -18.51 13.05
N ARG A 27 24.41 -17.46 13.67
CA ARG A 27 25.15 -16.30 14.19
C ARG A 27 26.12 -16.66 15.31
N ALA A 28 25.83 -17.69 16.10
CA ALA A 28 26.73 -18.16 17.15
C ALA A 28 27.92 -18.96 16.58
N SER A 29 27.79 -19.53 15.37
CA SER A 29 28.87 -20.28 14.72
C SER A 29 29.99 -19.36 14.19
N LYS A 30 31.25 -19.81 14.27
CA LYS A 30 32.43 -19.06 13.76
C LYS A 30 32.40 -18.74 12.27
N ILE A 31 31.64 -19.49 11.47
CA ILE A 31 31.48 -19.31 10.01
C ILE A 31 30.71 -18.01 9.68
N SER A 32 29.91 -17.50 10.62
CA SER A 32 29.17 -16.24 10.48
C SER A 32 30.04 -14.98 10.38
N LEU A 33 31.32 -15.06 10.76
CA LEU A 33 32.28 -13.95 10.72
C LEU A 33 32.83 -13.70 9.30
N ILE A 34 32.52 -14.56 8.34
CA ILE A 34 32.90 -14.36 6.94
C ILE A 34 32.09 -13.17 6.39
N PRO A 35 32.73 -12.14 5.79
CA PRO A 35 32.07 -10.92 5.36
C PRO A 35 30.85 -11.13 4.46
N GLU A 36 30.91 -12.10 3.53
CA GLU A 36 29.79 -12.42 2.65
C GLU A 36 28.59 -13.05 3.36
N PHE A 37 28.85 -13.81 4.43
CA PHE A 37 27.81 -14.48 5.21
C PHE A 37 27.15 -13.52 6.20
N TYR A 38 27.94 -12.66 6.83
CA TYR A 38 27.47 -11.59 7.73
C TYR A 38 26.46 -10.65 7.04
N ASN A 39 26.76 -10.21 5.81
CA ASN A 39 25.87 -9.35 5.03
C ASN A 39 24.52 -10.02 4.74
N LYS A 40 24.53 -11.31 4.39
CA LYS A 40 23.30 -12.10 4.16
C LYS A 40 22.48 -12.26 5.45
N ILE A 41 23.13 -12.53 6.58
CA ILE A 41 22.47 -12.63 7.88
C ILE A 41 21.79 -11.32 8.27
N ILE A 42 22.44 -10.17 8.07
CA ILE A 42 21.85 -8.86 8.36
C ILE A 42 20.64 -8.59 7.47
N ALA A 43 20.74 -8.91 6.17
CA ALA A 43 19.63 -8.75 5.23
C ALA A 43 18.42 -9.61 5.66
N LEU A 44 18.66 -10.89 5.95
CA LEU A 44 17.62 -11.80 6.44
C LEU A 44 16.99 -11.34 7.75
N ALA A 45 17.78 -10.89 8.71
CA ALA A 45 17.26 -10.36 9.98
C ALA A 45 16.38 -9.11 9.76
N LYS A 46 16.76 -8.24 8.81
CA LYS A 46 15.98 -7.06 8.43
C LYS A 46 14.65 -7.47 7.77
N ASP A 47 14.67 -8.48 6.91
CA ASP A 47 13.49 -8.99 6.22
C ASP A 47 12.51 -9.68 7.18
N ILE A 48 13.02 -10.55 8.09
CA ILE A 48 12.25 -11.19 9.17
C ILE A 48 11.58 -10.14 10.06
N ARG A 49 12.35 -9.13 10.50
CA ARG A 49 11.81 -8.01 11.28
C ARG A 49 10.75 -7.21 10.51
N GLY A 50 10.88 -7.13 9.19
CA GLY A 50 9.89 -6.53 8.30
C GLY A 50 8.60 -7.36 8.17
N LEU A 51 8.71 -8.69 8.19
CA LEU A 51 7.59 -9.64 8.13
C LEU A 51 6.71 -9.57 9.39
N TYR A 52 7.30 -9.38 10.57
CA TYR A 52 6.57 -9.15 11.82
C TYR A 52 5.90 -7.77 11.91
N ARG A 53 6.19 -6.85 10.98
CA ARG A 53 5.57 -5.53 10.98
C ARG A 53 4.16 -5.64 10.44
N GLU A 54 3.19 -5.76 11.33
CA GLU A 54 1.77 -5.66 10.96
C GLU A 54 1.55 -4.42 10.10
N LYS A 55 0.93 -4.60 8.93
CA LYS A 55 0.47 -3.47 8.12
C LYS A 55 -0.63 -2.77 8.90
N LYS A 56 -0.26 -1.75 9.68
CA LYS A 56 -1.24 -0.84 10.30
C LYS A 56 -2.01 -0.16 9.17
N ILE A 57 -3.23 -0.63 8.95
CA ILE A 57 -4.19 0.00 8.06
C ILE A 57 -4.88 1.05 8.91
N THR A 58 -4.59 2.32 8.63
CA THR A 58 -5.33 3.42 9.22
C THR A 58 -6.63 3.57 8.43
N THR A 59 -7.72 3.97 9.07
CA THR A 59 -8.97 4.29 8.37
C THR A 59 -9.17 5.80 8.34
N TYR A 60 -9.73 6.31 7.25
CA TYR A 60 -10.07 7.72 7.08
C TYR A 60 -11.53 7.84 6.67
N THR A 61 -12.29 8.69 7.37
CA THR A 61 -13.68 8.97 7.01
C THR A 61 -13.71 10.18 6.10
N VAL A 62 -14.25 10.00 4.89
CA VAL A 62 -14.38 11.07 3.90
C VAL A 62 -15.34 12.13 4.45
N GLY A 63 -14.86 13.37 4.54
CA GLY A 63 -15.66 14.51 4.94
C GLY A 63 -16.57 15.01 3.82
N THR A 64 -17.36 16.05 4.11
CA THR A 64 -18.19 16.68 3.09
C THR A 64 -17.36 17.47 2.08
N TRP A 65 -17.83 17.53 0.83
CA TRP A 65 -17.20 18.33 -0.22
C TRP A 65 -17.13 19.83 0.16
N ALA A 66 -18.17 20.32 0.83
CA ALA A 66 -18.28 21.72 1.24
C ALA A 66 -17.20 22.12 2.28
N GLU A 67 -16.89 21.23 3.22
CA GLU A 67 -15.95 21.53 4.31
C GLU A 67 -14.52 21.21 3.95
N ASN A 68 -14.28 20.01 3.40
CA ASN A 68 -12.92 19.47 3.28
C ASN A 68 -12.44 19.37 1.84
N ARG A 69 -13.34 19.51 0.85
CA ARG A 69 -13.08 19.23 -0.58
C ARG A 69 -12.31 17.92 -0.73
N ASP A 70 -12.74 16.91 0.04
CA ASP A 70 -12.04 15.65 0.12
C ASP A 70 -12.11 14.97 -1.25
N CYS A 71 -10.94 14.66 -1.78
CA CYS A 71 -10.71 13.83 -2.95
C CYS A 71 -9.49 12.96 -2.66
N LEU A 72 -9.31 11.85 -3.38
CA LEU A 72 -8.19 10.93 -3.11
C LEU A 72 -6.83 11.65 -3.13
N TRP A 73 -6.68 12.65 -3.99
CA TRP A 73 -5.49 13.52 -4.06
C TRP A 73 -5.29 14.35 -2.79
N ASN A 74 -6.32 15.06 -2.33
CA ASN A 74 -6.25 15.91 -1.15
C ASN A 74 -6.08 15.09 0.13
N ILE A 75 -6.75 13.94 0.23
CA ILE A 75 -6.61 12.99 1.34
C ILE A 75 -5.17 12.48 1.40
N ALA A 76 -4.58 12.06 0.28
CA ALA A 76 -3.17 11.67 0.22
C ALA A 76 -2.21 12.82 0.58
N GLY A 77 -2.56 14.05 0.21
CA GLY A 77 -1.80 15.26 0.52
C GLY A 77 -1.81 15.69 1.99
N LYS A 78 -2.72 15.17 2.83
CA LYS A 78 -2.77 15.54 4.25
C LYS A 78 -1.50 15.10 4.97
N ILE A 79 -0.99 15.96 5.85
CA ILE A 79 0.25 15.75 6.62
C ILE A 79 0.16 14.47 7.46
N ASP A 80 -1.02 14.21 8.05
CA ASP A 80 -1.27 13.04 8.90
C ASP A 80 -1.39 11.72 8.12
N ILE A 81 -1.53 11.78 6.79
CA ILE A 81 -1.77 10.62 5.92
C ILE A 81 -0.49 10.22 5.20
N TYR A 82 -0.12 10.92 4.12
CA TYR A 82 1.13 10.68 3.40
C TYR A 82 2.00 11.92 3.27
N SER A 83 1.42 13.12 3.41
CA SER A 83 2.04 14.39 3.04
C SER A 83 2.49 14.42 1.57
N ASP A 84 1.94 13.55 0.74
CA ASP A 84 2.31 13.40 -0.67
C ASP A 84 1.04 13.10 -1.49
N PRO A 85 0.53 14.09 -2.24
CA PRO A 85 -0.66 13.90 -3.05
C PRO A 85 -0.50 12.84 -4.14
N PHE A 86 0.71 12.56 -4.62
CA PHE A 86 0.96 11.54 -5.65
C PHE A 86 0.75 10.11 -5.14
N MET A 87 0.51 9.91 -3.84
CA MET A 87 0.21 8.62 -3.23
C MET A 87 -1.28 8.26 -3.29
N TRP A 88 -2.14 9.09 -3.90
CA TRP A 88 -3.55 8.78 -4.10
C TRP A 88 -3.84 7.40 -4.76
N PRO A 89 -3.03 6.86 -5.71
CA PRO A 89 -3.30 5.55 -6.31
C PRO A 89 -3.22 4.41 -5.28
N LYS A 90 -2.47 4.61 -4.19
CA LYS A 90 -2.34 3.66 -3.08
C LYS A 90 -3.64 3.54 -2.31
N ILE A 91 -4.29 4.67 -2.04
CA ILE A 91 -5.61 4.71 -1.41
C ILE A 91 -6.62 4.04 -2.33
N TRP A 92 -6.58 4.35 -3.63
CA TRP A 92 -7.49 3.75 -4.58
C TRP A 92 -7.34 2.23 -4.65
N GLN A 93 -6.11 1.73 -4.81
CA GLN A 93 -5.82 0.29 -4.89
C GLN A 93 -6.29 -0.46 -3.64
N GLY A 94 -6.09 0.14 -2.45
CA GLY A 94 -6.54 -0.41 -1.17
C GLY A 94 -8.05 -0.45 -0.97
N ASN A 95 -8.81 0.32 -1.75
CA ASN A 95 -10.27 0.43 -1.67
C ASN A 95 -10.97 0.16 -3.01
N THR A 96 -10.36 -0.63 -3.89
CA THR A 96 -10.94 -0.97 -5.21
C THR A 96 -12.26 -1.73 -5.12
N ASP A 97 -12.54 -2.34 -3.97
CA ASP A 97 -13.80 -2.96 -3.60
C ASP A 97 -14.94 -1.93 -3.43
N GLN A 98 -14.63 -0.75 -2.90
CA GLN A 98 -15.60 0.31 -2.65
C GLN A 98 -15.58 1.41 -3.74
N ILE A 99 -14.43 1.70 -4.31
CA ILE A 99 -14.21 2.79 -5.26
C ILE A 99 -13.93 2.21 -6.66
N ARG A 100 -14.96 2.23 -7.51
CA ARG A 100 -14.81 1.87 -8.93
C ARG A 100 -14.12 2.97 -9.73
N ASN A 101 -14.50 4.23 -9.48
CA ASN A 101 -13.95 5.39 -10.14
C ASN A 101 -13.20 6.25 -9.10
N PRO A 102 -11.89 6.48 -9.25
CA PRO A 102 -11.10 7.25 -8.28
C PRO A 102 -11.55 8.70 -8.10
N ASP A 103 -12.25 9.28 -9.07
CA ASP A 103 -12.75 10.66 -8.97
C ASP A 103 -14.10 10.77 -8.21
N ILE A 104 -14.74 9.63 -7.88
CA ILE A 104 -16.07 9.59 -7.24
C ILE A 104 -15.95 8.95 -5.86
N ILE A 105 -16.00 9.78 -4.81
CA ILE A 105 -16.07 9.36 -3.41
C ILE A 105 -17.21 10.09 -2.70
N PHE A 106 -17.82 9.44 -1.71
CA PHE A 106 -18.98 9.99 -0.99
C PHE A 106 -18.62 10.36 0.45
N PRO A 107 -19.23 11.44 1.00
CA PRO A 107 -19.07 11.78 2.41
C PRO A 107 -19.58 10.66 3.32
N GLY A 108 -18.88 10.42 4.43
CA GLY A 108 -19.16 9.32 5.37
C GLY A 108 -18.57 7.96 4.96
N GLN A 109 -17.97 7.87 3.77
CA GLN A 109 -17.29 6.64 3.33
C GLN A 109 -16.00 6.42 4.14
N VAL A 110 -15.81 5.20 4.64
CA VAL A 110 -14.61 4.83 5.40
C VAL A 110 -13.60 4.18 4.45
N LEU A 111 -12.50 4.88 4.19
CA LEU A 111 -11.42 4.43 3.34
C LEU A 111 -10.29 3.83 4.17
N GLN A 112 -9.77 2.71 3.70
CA GLN A 112 -8.55 2.11 4.21
C GLN A 112 -7.35 2.87 3.65
N ILE A 113 -6.47 3.33 4.52
CA ILE A 113 -5.23 4.04 4.21
C ILE A 113 -4.07 3.08 4.48
N PRO A 114 -3.47 2.49 3.43
CA PRO A 114 -2.27 1.65 3.59
C PRO A 114 -1.11 2.44 4.19
N ALA A 115 -0.14 1.78 4.82
CA ALA A 115 1.03 2.45 5.38
C ALA A 115 1.85 3.22 4.31
N LYS A 116 2.46 4.34 4.73
CA LYS A 116 3.40 5.12 3.90
C LYS A 116 4.59 4.22 3.53
N GLY A 117 4.85 4.09 2.23
CA GLY A 117 5.90 3.22 1.68
C GLY A 117 5.96 3.37 0.16
N PRO A 118 7.01 2.83 -0.48
CA PRO A 118 7.19 2.93 -1.92
C PRO A 118 5.98 2.39 -2.67
N LYS A 119 5.67 2.98 -3.83
CA LYS A 119 4.55 2.55 -4.67
C LYS A 119 4.78 1.11 -5.13
N SER A 120 3.80 0.24 -4.91
CA SER A 120 3.83 -1.13 -5.44
C SER A 120 3.67 -1.13 -6.97
N SER A 121 4.11 -2.21 -7.62
CA SER A 121 3.88 -2.46 -9.06
C SER A 121 2.40 -2.28 -9.44
N ASP A 122 1.48 -2.73 -8.60
CA ASP A 122 0.05 -2.64 -8.88
C ASP A 122 -0.50 -1.23 -8.72
N GLU A 123 0.04 -0.44 -7.79
CA GLU A 123 -0.32 0.97 -7.59
C GLU A 123 0.16 1.82 -8.79
N LEU A 124 1.33 1.50 -9.36
CA LEU A 124 1.85 2.11 -10.59
C LEU A 124 0.97 1.77 -11.81
N LYS A 125 0.48 0.53 -11.91
CA LYS A 125 -0.47 0.14 -12.97
C LYS A 125 -1.79 0.90 -12.84
N ALA A 126 -2.30 1.04 -11.62
CA ALA A 126 -3.51 1.80 -11.34
C ALA A 126 -3.36 3.26 -11.78
N GLU A 127 -2.24 3.91 -11.44
CA GLU A 127 -1.93 5.27 -11.89
C GLU A 127 -1.91 5.40 -13.42
N ARG A 128 -1.26 4.47 -14.14
CA ARG A 128 -1.25 4.48 -15.61
C ARG A 128 -2.65 4.30 -16.20
N LYS A 129 -3.46 3.41 -15.62
CA LYS A 129 -4.85 3.17 -16.04
C LYS A 129 -5.67 4.45 -15.90
N TYR A 130 -5.54 5.15 -14.79
CA TYR A 130 -6.23 6.43 -14.57
C TYR A 130 -5.85 7.47 -15.64
N TRP A 131 -4.55 7.66 -15.88
CA TRP A 131 -4.10 8.62 -16.90
C TRP A 131 -4.55 8.26 -18.30
N ARG A 132 -4.66 6.96 -18.63
CA ARG A 132 -5.22 6.50 -19.90
C ARG A 132 -6.70 6.87 -20.01
N MET A 133 -7.51 6.53 -19.01
CA MET A 133 -8.94 6.86 -18.99
C MET A 133 -9.17 8.38 -19.08
N LYS A 134 -8.35 9.18 -18.40
CA LYS A 134 -8.45 10.63 -18.43
C LYS A 134 -8.13 11.21 -19.81
N LYS A 135 -7.10 10.69 -20.50
CA LYS A 135 -6.80 11.08 -21.88
C LYS A 135 -7.92 10.72 -22.85
N GLU A 136 -8.49 9.52 -22.71
CA GLU A 136 -9.63 9.06 -23.52
C GLU A 136 -10.84 9.98 -23.32
N ALA A 137 -11.20 10.29 -22.07
CA ALA A 137 -12.29 11.20 -21.75
C ALA A 137 -12.04 12.64 -22.24
N GLN A 138 -10.79 13.12 -22.21
CA GLN A 138 -10.43 14.42 -22.79
C GLN A 138 -10.57 14.43 -24.32
N ALA A 139 -10.18 13.34 -24.99
CA ALA A 139 -10.33 13.20 -26.44
C ALA A 139 -11.80 13.16 -26.86
N GLU A 140 -12.64 12.44 -26.11
CA GLU A 140 -14.09 12.37 -26.35
C GLU A 140 -14.77 13.73 -26.17
N ASN A 141 -14.46 14.45 -25.09
CA ASN A 141 -14.97 15.81 -24.88
C ASN A 141 -14.53 16.79 -25.96
N ALA A 142 -13.29 16.67 -26.47
CA ALA A 142 -12.80 17.48 -27.57
C ALA A 142 -13.52 17.18 -28.90
N GLN A 143 -13.92 15.92 -29.13
CA GLN A 143 -14.71 15.52 -30.30
C GLN A 143 -16.17 15.99 -30.18
N ALA A 144 -16.76 15.93 -28.99
CA ALA A 144 -18.13 16.40 -28.73
C ALA A 144 -18.28 17.93 -28.75
N GLY A 145 -17.24 18.68 -28.36
CA GLY A 145 -17.22 20.15 -28.40
C GLY A 145 -16.99 20.76 -29.79
N GLY A 146 -16.78 19.93 -30.83
CA GLY A 146 -16.56 20.36 -32.21
C GLY A 146 -17.82 20.37 -33.09
N VAL A 147 -19.00 20.05 -32.53
CA VAL A 147 -20.29 20.12 -33.23
C VAL A 147 -21.11 21.24 -32.60
N GLN A 148 -20.86 22.48 -33.02
CA GLN A 148 -21.75 23.63 -32.85
C GLN A 148 -21.89 24.34 -34.18
#